data_AF-A0A7C0YQ09-F1
#
_entry.id   AF-A0A7C0YQ09-F1
#
_cell.length_a   1.000
_cell.length_b   1.000
_cell.length_c   1.000
_cell.angle_alpha   90.00
_cell.angle_beta   90.00
_cell.angle_gamma   90.00
#
_symmetry.space_group_name_H-M   'P 1'
#
loop_
_entity.id
_entity.type
_entity.pdbx_description
1 polymer ?
#
loop_
_entity_poly.entity_id
_entity_poly.type
_entity_poly.pdbx_seq_one_letter_code
_entity_poly.pdbx_strand_id
1 'polypeptide(L)'
;MKKEEVEIVKQMIQQFIDDVERGKAVEEAGWKEKERDVEHALKRFGLYEEGLQGIRVSLHGSLPENLLKTEEGDMFSDMRQAIQISEDILRIAENSSLQTAMEISGFAYMLKASEFPVLSHRLFNEGFTDIGEWHTAVSNAVYLLTSLTVKKVWGIEDMKEVLKPLDHTSLPIPEKKNKEDAERVKRVLKWNKVLEILELDVCKALGFLWCVDFLISSGKIRYPESRILIQEKAWKLLEKKIRKSIQEIRKMVIKNVDKVEEKTLEQGFAIASWHEILRLPW
;
A
#
# COMPACT_ATOMS: atom_id res chain seq x y z
N MET A 1 36.25 -3.72 19.36
CA MET A 1 35.15 -4.61 18.95
C MET A 1 35.71 -5.57 17.93
N LYS A 2 35.53 -6.89 18.07
CA LYS A 2 36.22 -7.84 17.19
C LYS A 2 35.45 -7.95 15.87
N LYS A 3 36.17 -7.88 14.75
CA LYS A 3 35.60 -8.04 13.38
C LYS A 3 34.79 -9.34 13.26
N GLU A 4 35.25 -10.39 13.94
CA GLU A 4 34.62 -11.70 14.05
C GLU A 4 33.22 -11.67 14.67
N GLU A 5 33.00 -10.88 15.73
CA GLU A 5 31.68 -10.78 16.38
C GLU A 5 30.67 -10.07 15.47
N VAL A 6 31.11 -9.08 14.70
CA VAL A 6 30.27 -8.40 13.71
C VAL A 6 29.84 -9.37 12.62
N GLU A 7 30.77 -10.22 12.17
CA GLU A 7 30.50 -11.23 11.14
C GLU A 7 29.50 -12.28 11.62
N ILE A 8 29.62 -12.73 12.87
CA ILE A 8 28.65 -13.65 13.48
C ILE A 8 27.25 -13.02 13.49
N VAL A 9 27.12 -11.75 13.87
CA VAL A 9 25.80 -11.09 13.88
C VAL A 9 25.25 -10.89 12.47
N LYS A 10 26.09 -10.55 11.49
CA LYS A 10 25.68 -10.48 10.07
C LYS A 10 25.13 -11.82 9.58
N GLN A 11 25.79 -12.92 9.90
CA GLN A 11 25.32 -14.26 9.54
C GLN A 11 23.97 -14.59 10.18
N MET A 12 23.78 -14.23 11.46
CA MET A 12 22.49 -14.42 12.14
C MET A 12 21.36 -13.56 11.53
N ILE A 13 21.68 -12.33 11.10
CA ILE A 13 20.76 -11.46 10.37
C ILE A 13 20.40 -12.09 9.02
N GLN A 14 21.40 -12.51 8.24
CA GLN A 14 21.16 -13.13 6.93
C GLN A 14 20.32 -14.40 7.06
N GLN A 15 20.60 -15.24 8.06
CA GLN A 15 19.79 -16.43 8.33
C GLN A 15 18.32 -16.07 8.60
N PHE A 16 18.05 -15.02 9.38
CA PHE A 16 16.69 -14.55 9.62
C PHE A 16 16.01 -14.09 8.32
N ILE A 17 16.71 -13.32 7.49
CA ILE A 17 16.18 -12.81 6.21
C ILE A 17 15.89 -13.98 5.25
N ASP A 18 16.85 -14.89 5.06
CA ASP A 18 16.72 -16.08 4.20
C ASP A 18 15.52 -16.95 4.63
N ASP A 19 15.29 -17.07 5.93
CA ASP A 19 14.16 -17.82 6.47
C ASP A 19 12.82 -17.18 6.10
N VAL A 20 12.72 -15.84 6.23
CA VAL A 20 11.53 -15.09 5.83
C VAL A 20 11.32 -15.16 4.31
N GLU A 21 12.36 -15.03 3.51
CA GLU A 21 12.31 -15.19 2.05
C GLU A 21 11.80 -16.57 1.62
N ARG A 22 12.15 -17.61 2.37
CA ARG A 22 11.66 -18.99 2.15
C ARG A 22 10.23 -19.19 2.62
N GLY A 23 9.55 -18.14 3.08
CA GLY A 23 8.15 -18.14 3.48
C GLY A 23 7.92 -18.59 4.92
N LYS A 24 8.95 -18.68 5.77
CA LYS A 24 8.73 -18.90 7.20
C LYS A 24 8.06 -17.68 7.82
N ALA A 25 7.21 -17.93 8.81
CA ALA A 25 6.63 -16.86 9.61
C ALA A 25 7.74 -16.14 10.40
N VAL A 26 7.53 -14.86 10.72
CA VAL A 26 8.50 -14.04 11.48
C VAL A 26 8.83 -14.68 12.82
N GLU A 27 7.86 -15.34 13.45
CA GLU A 27 7.98 -16.05 14.72
C GLU A 27 8.84 -17.32 14.61
N GLU A 28 9.00 -17.87 13.41
CA GLU A 28 9.74 -19.11 13.12
C GLU A 28 11.12 -18.86 12.48
N ALA A 29 11.39 -17.63 12.05
CA ALA A 29 12.60 -17.28 11.32
C ALA A 29 13.80 -17.00 12.25
N GLY A 30 14.99 -17.40 11.78
CA GLY A 30 16.29 -17.01 12.36
C GLY A 30 16.70 -17.77 13.62
N TRP A 31 15.93 -18.78 14.05
CA TRP A 31 16.28 -19.61 15.22
C TRP A 31 17.46 -20.53 14.93
N LYS A 32 18.40 -20.59 15.87
CA LYS A 32 19.57 -21.48 15.84
C LYS A 32 19.81 -22.09 17.22
N GLU A 33 20.40 -23.29 17.25
CA GLU A 33 20.89 -23.89 18.50
C GLU A 33 21.84 -22.93 19.24
N LYS A 34 21.81 -23.00 20.57
CA LYS A 34 22.54 -22.08 21.44
C LYS A 34 24.05 -22.36 21.42
N GLU A 35 24.75 -21.64 20.56
CA GLU A 35 26.21 -21.63 20.48
C GLU A 35 26.79 -20.48 21.31
N ARG A 36 27.82 -20.76 22.12
CA ARG A 36 28.39 -19.80 23.09
C ARG A 36 28.89 -18.51 22.44
N ASP A 37 29.55 -18.62 21.28
CA ASP A 37 30.13 -17.47 20.59
C ASP A 37 29.04 -16.59 19.95
N VAL A 38 27.99 -17.22 19.41
CA VAL A 38 26.81 -16.53 18.86
C VAL A 38 26.04 -15.82 19.97
N GLU A 39 25.75 -16.50 21.08
CA GLU A 39 25.11 -15.91 22.25
C GLU A 39 25.92 -14.70 22.76
N HIS A 40 27.23 -14.84 22.88
CA HIS A 40 28.10 -13.76 23.35
C HIS A 40 28.05 -12.56 22.40
N ALA A 41 28.15 -12.78 21.09
CA ALA A 41 28.08 -11.73 20.08
C ALA A 41 26.73 -11.00 20.13
N LEU A 42 25.61 -11.73 20.05
CA LEU A 42 24.26 -11.15 20.06
C LEU A 42 23.99 -10.34 21.33
N LYS A 43 24.36 -10.86 22.52
CA LYS A 43 24.20 -10.13 23.79
C LYS A 43 25.02 -8.86 23.81
N ARG A 44 26.26 -8.92 23.34
CA ARG A 44 27.15 -7.75 23.28
C ARG A 44 26.58 -6.63 22.40
N PHE A 45 25.90 -6.99 21.32
CA PHE A 45 25.24 -6.04 20.43
C PHE A 45 23.81 -5.67 20.85
N GLY A 46 23.29 -6.23 21.95
CA GLY A 46 21.92 -5.99 22.41
C GLY A 46 20.85 -6.55 21.46
N LEU A 47 21.23 -7.50 20.60
CA LEU A 47 20.38 -8.13 19.58
C LEU A 47 20.07 -9.58 19.93
N TYR A 48 19.95 -9.90 21.21
CA TYR A 48 19.77 -11.26 21.69
C TYR A 48 18.30 -11.56 22.00
N GLU A 49 17.80 -12.64 21.42
CA GLU A 49 16.51 -13.24 21.77
C GLU A 49 16.69 -14.75 22.01
N GLU A 50 16.03 -15.28 23.02
CA GLU A 50 16.08 -16.69 23.41
C GLU A 50 14.67 -17.25 23.51
N GLY A 51 14.48 -18.46 22.99
CA GLY A 51 13.22 -19.16 22.97
C GLY A 51 13.43 -20.67 23.02
N LEU A 52 12.33 -21.43 22.91
CA LEU A 52 12.38 -22.89 22.97
C LEU A 52 13.20 -23.52 21.82
N GLN A 53 13.32 -22.82 20.68
CA GLN A 53 14.08 -23.27 19.51
C GLN A 53 15.58 -22.89 19.58
N GLY A 54 16.01 -22.16 20.62
CA GLY A 54 17.38 -21.70 20.81
C GLY A 54 17.50 -20.18 20.85
N ILE A 55 18.40 -19.62 20.06
CA ILE A 55 18.71 -18.18 20.04
C ILE A 55 18.54 -17.60 18.64
N ARG A 56 18.21 -16.31 18.55
CA ARG A 56 18.16 -15.57 17.28
C ARG A 56 18.49 -14.09 17.47
N VAL A 57 18.58 -13.39 16.34
CA VAL A 57 18.65 -11.92 16.33
C VAL A 57 17.32 -11.34 16.80
N SER A 58 17.36 -10.53 17.86
CA SER A 58 16.16 -9.84 18.37
C SER A 58 15.63 -8.85 17.34
N LEU A 59 14.31 -8.77 17.20
CA LEU A 59 13.64 -7.77 16.35
C LEU A 59 13.45 -6.40 17.02
N HIS A 60 13.62 -6.33 18.34
CA HIS A 60 13.34 -5.12 19.12
C HIS A 60 14.59 -4.40 19.62
N GLY A 61 15.76 -5.06 19.64
CA GLY A 61 17.01 -4.44 20.08
C GLY A 61 17.50 -3.35 19.11
N SER A 62 18.09 -2.26 19.60
CA SER A 62 18.63 -1.21 18.73
C SER A 62 19.79 -1.74 17.89
N LEU A 63 19.79 -1.41 16.59
CA LEU A 63 20.89 -1.77 15.69
C LEU A 63 22.12 -0.87 15.97
N PRO A 64 23.26 -1.44 16.35
CA PRO A 64 24.52 -0.73 16.52
C PRO A 64 24.96 -0.01 15.23
N GLU A 65 25.58 1.17 15.35
CA GLU A 65 25.97 2.00 14.18
C GLU A 65 26.91 1.27 13.19
N ASN A 66 27.76 0.39 13.69
CA ASN A 66 28.65 -0.42 12.88
C ASN A 66 27.92 -1.48 12.04
N LEU A 67 26.75 -1.94 12.47
CA LEU A 67 25.90 -2.84 11.70
C LEU A 67 25.01 -2.04 10.73
N LEU A 68 24.52 -0.87 11.13
CA LEU A 68 23.75 0.03 10.24
C LEU A 68 24.52 0.46 8.97
N LYS A 69 25.85 0.48 9.04
CA LYS A 69 26.73 0.79 7.89
C LYS A 69 26.99 -0.42 6.98
N THR A 70 26.34 -1.55 7.24
CA THR A 70 26.47 -2.79 6.46
C THR A 70 25.16 -3.09 5.76
N GLU A 71 25.22 -3.78 4.63
CA GLU A 71 24.05 -4.16 3.84
C GLU A 71 23.07 -4.99 4.68
N GLU A 72 23.57 -5.96 5.44
CA GLU A 72 22.76 -6.83 6.30
C GLU A 72 22.03 -6.02 7.37
N GLY A 73 22.70 -5.02 7.97
CA GLY A 73 22.07 -4.15 8.96
C GLY A 73 21.01 -3.21 8.36
N ASP A 74 21.22 -2.70 7.15
CA ASP A 74 20.22 -1.89 6.43
C ASP A 74 19.01 -2.76 6.03
N MET A 75 19.24 -3.94 5.47
CA MET A 75 18.20 -4.94 5.18
C MET A 75 17.40 -5.32 6.44
N PHE A 76 18.08 -5.56 7.55
CA PHE A 76 17.41 -5.93 8.80
C PHE A 76 16.58 -4.78 9.38
N SER A 77 17.05 -3.53 9.26
CA SER A 77 16.27 -2.36 9.63
C SER A 77 15.01 -2.22 8.77
N ASP A 78 15.14 -2.43 7.46
CA ASP A 78 14.04 -2.39 6.50
C ASP A 78 13.01 -3.50 6.79
N MET A 79 13.49 -4.72 7.07
CA MET A 79 12.66 -5.86 7.43
C MET A 79 11.87 -5.63 8.72
N ARG A 80 12.49 -5.04 9.75
CA ARG A 80 11.78 -4.66 10.99
C ARG A 80 10.69 -3.62 10.73
N GLN A 81 10.97 -2.63 9.88
CA GLN A 81 9.96 -1.66 9.48
C GLN A 81 8.81 -2.33 8.71
N ALA A 82 9.10 -3.32 7.87
CA ALA A 82 8.09 -4.10 7.17
C ALA A 82 7.23 -4.97 8.10
N ILE A 83 7.81 -5.54 9.15
CA ILE A 83 7.07 -6.25 10.20
C ILE A 83 6.11 -5.28 10.90
N GLN A 84 6.59 -4.10 11.30
CA GLN A 84 5.74 -3.08 11.94
C GLN A 84 4.58 -2.64 11.03
N ILE A 85 4.83 -2.38 9.75
CA ILE A 85 3.79 -2.04 8.78
C ILE A 85 2.78 -3.19 8.65
N SER A 86 3.25 -4.44 8.62
CA SER A 86 2.40 -5.61 8.52
C SER A 86 1.49 -5.79 9.74
N GLU A 87 1.98 -5.47 10.93
CA GLU A 87 1.18 -5.44 12.17
C GLU A 87 0.15 -4.31 12.15
N ASP A 88 0.53 -3.13 11.65
CA ASP A 88 -0.38 -2.00 11.51
C ASP A 88 -1.54 -2.31 10.56
N ILE A 89 -1.25 -2.95 9.41
CA ILE A 89 -2.27 -3.40 8.46
C ILE A 89 -3.25 -4.39 9.11
N LEU A 90 -2.74 -5.36 9.90
CA LEU A 90 -3.60 -6.31 10.62
C LEU A 90 -4.53 -5.59 11.60
N ARG A 91 -3.96 -4.73 12.44
CA ARG A 91 -4.72 -3.96 13.45
C ARG A 91 -5.80 -3.10 12.81
N ILE A 92 -5.50 -2.46 11.68
CA ILE A 92 -6.47 -1.68 10.91
C ILE A 92 -7.57 -2.58 10.33
N ALA A 93 -7.19 -3.74 9.78
CA ALA A 93 -8.13 -4.68 9.18
C ALA A 93 -9.10 -5.32 10.19
N GLU A 94 -8.72 -5.44 11.46
CA GLU A 94 -9.57 -5.95 12.54
C GLU A 94 -10.66 -4.95 12.97
N ASN A 95 -10.47 -3.66 12.70
CA ASN A 95 -11.43 -2.62 13.01
C ASN A 95 -12.17 -2.15 11.74
N SER A 96 -13.45 -2.52 11.63
CA SER A 96 -14.27 -2.21 10.45
C SER A 96 -14.34 -0.71 10.05
N SER A 97 -14.31 0.21 11.02
CA SER A 97 -14.36 1.65 10.72
C SER A 97 -13.02 2.15 10.18
N LEU A 98 -11.92 1.79 10.84
CA LEU A 98 -10.56 2.09 10.36
C LEU A 98 -10.30 1.45 9.00
N GLN A 99 -10.79 0.24 8.79
CA GLN A 99 -10.65 -0.47 7.54
C GLN A 99 -11.38 0.24 6.40
N THR A 100 -12.63 0.67 6.61
CA THR A 100 -13.38 1.42 5.61
C THR A 100 -12.68 2.74 5.30
N ALA A 101 -12.16 3.43 6.32
CA ALA A 101 -11.40 4.65 6.17
C ALA A 101 -10.12 4.43 5.34
N MET A 102 -9.38 3.35 5.63
CA MET A 102 -8.18 2.92 4.91
C MET A 102 -8.47 2.64 3.43
N GLU A 103 -9.56 1.94 3.12
CA GLU A 103 -9.97 1.68 1.73
C GLU A 103 -10.24 2.97 0.97
N ILE A 104 -10.98 3.90 1.57
CA ILE A 104 -11.30 5.20 0.97
C ILE A 104 -10.03 6.04 0.77
N SER A 105 -9.20 6.09 1.80
CA SER A 105 -7.91 6.79 1.80
C SER A 105 -6.98 6.27 0.70
N GLY A 106 -6.83 4.95 0.59
CA GLY A 106 -6.02 4.35 -0.47
C GLY A 106 -6.63 4.49 -1.85
N PHE A 107 -7.97 4.49 -1.99
CA PHE A 107 -8.61 4.77 -3.28
C PHE A 107 -8.32 6.21 -3.72
N ALA A 108 -8.35 7.17 -2.78
CA ALA A 108 -7.94 8.54 -3.07
C ALA A 108 -6.45 8.63 -3.44
N TYR A 109 -5.59 7.85 -2.78
CA TYR A 109 -4.16 7.79 -3.10
C TYR A 109 -3.91 7.22 -4.50
N MET A 110 -4.61 6.16 -4.89
CA MET A 110 -4.59 5.62 -6.25
C MET A 110 -4.89 6.71 -7.28
N LEU A 111 -6.00 7.44 -7.08
CA LEU A 111 -6.36 8.54 -7.97
C LEU A 111 -5.24 9.58 -7.98
N LYS A 112 -4.74 10.02 -6.83
CA LYS A 112 -3.64 11.00 -6.77
C LYS A 112 -2.36 10.55 -7.48
N ALA A 113 -2.05 9.25 -7.47
CA ALA A 113 -0.89 8.65 -8.11
C ALA A 113 -1.10 8.33 -9.60
N SER A 114 -2.31 8.51 -10.12
CA SER A 114 -2.64 8.26 -11.52
C SER A 114 -2.29 9.46 -12.39
N GLU A 115 -1.84 9.21 -13.61
CA GLU A 115 -1.52 10.29 -14.56
C GLU A 115 -2.76 10.86 -15.27
N PHE A 116 -3.89 10.15 -15.18
CA PHE A 116 -5.13 10.44 -15.90
C PHE A 116 -4.89 10.75 -17.38
N PRO A 117 -4.31 9.80 -18.13
CA PRO A 117 -4.07 10.00 -19.56
C PRO A 117 -5.40 10.16 -20.27
N VAL A 118 -5.58 11.29 -20.95
CA VAL A 118 -6.80 11.60 -21.69
C VAL A 118 -6.53 12.19 -23.07
N LEU A 119 -7.46 12.00 -24.01
CA LEU A 119 -7.37 12.57 -25.36
C LEU A 119 -7.47 14.11 -25.32
N SER A 120 -6.48 14.79 -25.89
CA SER A 120 -6.30 16.26 -25.77
C SER A 120 -7.49 17.08 -26.27
N HIS A 121 -8.20 16.64 -27.31
CA HIS A 121 -9.36 17.37 -27.85
C HIS A 121 -10.50 17.56 -26.84
N ARG A 122 -10.65 16.66 -25.85
CA ARG A 122 -11.66 16.79 -24.78
C ARG A 122 -11.23 17.79 -23.71
N LEU A 123 -9.94 17.89 -23.43
CA LEU A 123 -9.40 18.87 -22.51
C LEU A 123 -9.78 20.28 -22.98
N PHE A 124 -9.52 20.58 -24.25
CA PHE A 124 -9.86 21.88 -24.84
C PHE A 124 -11.36 22.17 -24.84
N ASN A 125 -12.21 21.15 -25.08
CA ASN A 125 -13.67 21.32 -25.03
C ASN A 125 -14.20 21.71 -23.65
N GLU A 126 -13.51 21.34 -22.56
CA GLU A 126 -13.84 21.72 -21.18
C GLU A 126 -13.01 22.92 -20.69
N GLY A 127 -12.38 23.63 -21.64
CA GLY A 127 -11.67 24.90 -21.41
C GLY A 127 -10.26 24.77 -20.85
N PHE A 128 -9.67 23.57 -20.84
CA PHE A 128 -8.25 23.42 -20.45
C PHE A 128 -7.33 23.98 -21.53
N THR A 129 -6.33 24.77 -21.13
CA THR A 129 -5.37 25.44 -22.03
C THR A 129 -4.24 24.52 -22.45
N ASP A 130 -3.87 23.57 -21.61
CA ASP A 130 -2.78 22.62 -21.85
C ASP A 130 -2.83 21.42 -20.87
N ILE A 131 -1.88 20.50 -21.05
CA ILE A 131 -1.76 19.29 -20.23
C ILE A 131 -1.26 19.57 -18.80
N GLY A 132 -0.51 20.65 -18.57
CA GLY A 132 -0.03 21.05 -17.25
C GLY A 132 -1.16 21.56 -16.36
N GLU A 133 -2.08 22.35 -16.92
CA GLU A 133 -3.32 22.74 -16.25
C GLU A 133 -4.15 21.50 -15.88
N TRP A 134 -4.27 20.53 -16.80
CA TRP A 134 -4.96 19.26 -16.54
C TRP A 134 -4.39 18.50 -15.35
N HIS A 135 -3.08 18.27 -15.30
CA HIS A 135 -2.44 17.54 -14.19
C HIS A 135 -2.68 18.24 -12.85
N THR A 136 -2.62 19.57 -12.83
CA THR A 136 -2.90 20.36 -11.63
C THR A 136 -4.37 20.22 -11.20
N ALA A 137 -5.30 20.36 -12.15
CA ALA A 137 -6.73 20.27 -11.89
C ALA A 137 -7.14 18.87 -11.41
N VAL A 138 -6.57 17.82 -11.98
CA VAL A 138 -6.80 16.41 -11.59
C VAL A 138 -6.37 16.16 -10.15
N SER A 139 -5.17 16.64 -9.77
CA SER A 139 -4.70 16.56 -8.38
C SER A 139 -5.67 17.26 -7.42
N ASN A 140 -6.25 18.39 -7.84
CA ASN A 140 -7.27 19.12 -7.09
C ASN A 140 -8.64 18.40 -7.05
N ALA A 141 -8.93 17.57 -8.04
CA ALA A 141 -10.18 16.84 -8.18
C ALA A 141 -10.27 15.58 -7.31
N VAL A 142 -9.14 15.04 -6.83
CA VAL A 142 -9.08 13.76 -6.09
C VAL A 142 -10.12 13.67 -4.97
N TYR A 143 -10.25 14.71 -4.15
CA TYR A 143 -11.26 14.73 -3.07
C TYR A 143 -12.68 14.62 -3.61
N LEU A 144 -13.03 15.38 -4.66
CA LEU A 144 -14.37 15.34 -5.25
C LEU A 144 -14.65 13.97 -5.87
N LEU A 145 -13.73 13.45 -6.69
CA LEU A 145 -13.89 12.13 -7.33
C LEU A 145 -14.04 11.03 -6.28
N THR A 146 -13.22 11.04 -5.23
CA THR A 146 -13.29 10.09 -4.12
C THR A 146 -14.63 10.22 -3.40
N SER A 147 -15.03 11.42 -2.97
CA SER A 147 -16.31 11.62 -2.25
C SER A 147 -17.54 11.17 -3.04
N LEU A 148 -17.56 11.41 -4.36
CA LEU A 148 -18.63 10.91 -5.22
C LEU A 148 -18.63 9.38 -5.29
N THR A 149 -17.44 8.76 -5.36
CA THR A 149 -17.28 7.31 -5.35
C THR A 149 -17.77 6.72 -4.02
N VAL A 150 -17.35 7.29 -2.90
CA VAL A 150 -17.75 6.90 -1.54
C VAL A 150 -19.27 6.97 -1.39
N LYS A 151 -19.89 8.07 -1.84
CA LYS A 151 -21.35 8.20 -1.82
C LYS A 151 -22.04 7.17 -2.69
N LYS A 152 -21.59 6.99 -3.94
CA LYS A 152 -22.29 6.16 -4.92
C LYS A 152 -22.06 4.66 -4.74
N VAL A 153 -20.84 4.28 -4.41
CA VAL A 153 -20.38 2.88 -4.38
C VAL A 153 -20.43 2.31 -2.96
N TRP A 154 -19.97 3.07 -1.95
CA TRP A 154 -20.06 2.65 -0.53
C TRP A 154 -21.38 3.03 0.14
N GLY A 155 -22.16 3.97 -0.41
CA GLY A 155 -23.38 4.44 0.22
C GLY A 155 -23.15 5.37 1.43
N ILE A 156 -21.97 5.98 1.52
CA ILE A 156 -21.57 6.84 2.65
C ILE A 156 -21.75 8.31 2.24
N GLU A 157 -22.62 9.03 2.96
CA GLU A 157 -22.93 10.43 2.65
C GLU A 157 -21.82 11.41 3.06
N ASP A 158 -21.20 11.18 4.22
CA ASP A 158 -20.12 12.04 4.74
C ASP A 158 -18.79 11.30 4.82
N MET A 159 -17.97 11.50 3.78
CA MET A 159 -16.62 10.96 3.71
C MET A 159 -15.72 11.47 4.85
N LYS A 160 -15.92 12.71 5.33
CA LYS A 160 -15.04 13.26 6.37
C LYS A 160 -15.23 12.54 7.69
N GLU A 161 -16.47 12.25 8.07
CA GLU A 161 -16.76 11.49 9.30
C GLU A 161 -16.13 10.10 9.28
N VAL A 162 -16.12 9.44 8.12
CA VAL A 162 -15.50 8.12 7.97
C VAL A 162 -13.97 8.19 8.00
N LEU A 163 -13.38 9.31 7.60
CA LEU A 163 -11.92 9.50 7.61
C LEU A 163 -11.37 10.02 8.95
N LYS A 164 -12.20 10.57 9.85
CA LYS A 164 -11.77 11.03 11.19
C LYS A 164 -10.90 10.04 11.98
N PRO A 165 -11.18 8.71 11.97
CA PRO A 165 -10.32 7.74 12.65
C PRO A 165 -8.87 7.74 12.15
N LEU A 166 -8.60 8.28 10.96
CA LEU A 166 -7.26 8.38 10.38
C LEU A 166 -6.51 9.64 10.80
N ASP A 167 -7.13 10.62 11.46
CA ASP A 167 -6.49 11.89 11.85
C ASP A 167 -5.27 11.69 12.76
N HIS A 168 -5.19 10.55 13.44
CA HIS A 168 -4.08 10.14 14.31
C HIS A 168 -3.14 9.12 13.67
N THR A 169 -3.27 8.88 12.37
CA THR A 169 -2.47 7.92 11.61
C THR A 169 -1.59 8.64 10.59
N SER A 170 -0.62 7.92 10.01
CA SER A 170 0.20 8.41 8.90
C SER A 170 -0.50 8.30 7.54
N LEU A 171 -1.74 7.80 7.48
CA LEU A 171 -2.43 7.48 6.23
C LEU A 171 -2.84 8.73 5.42
N PRO A 172 -2.92 8.63 4.09
CA PRO A 172 -3.18 9.78 3.24
C PRO A 172 -4.64 10.19 3.30
N ILE A 173 -4.93 11.41 3.77
CA ILE A 173 -6.28 11.97 3.74
C ILE A 173 -6.39 12.90 2.52
N PRO A 174 -7.36 12.69 1.60
CA PRO A 174 -7.54 13.61 0.48
C PRO A 174 -7.93 14.99 0.97
N GLU A 175 -7.29 16.02 0.42
CA GLU A 175 -7.57 17.41 0.76
C GLU A 175 -8.64 17.99 -0.18
N LYS A 176 -9.59 18.74 0.39
CA LYS A 176 -10.57 19.48 -0.40
C LYS A 176 -9.91 20.72 -1.01
N LYS A 177 -9.83 20.77 -2.34
CA LYS A 177 -9.26 21.90 -3.09
C LYS A 177 -10.31 22.61 -3.97
N ASN A 178 -9.86 23.42 -4.92
CA ASN A 178 -10.69 24.23 -5.81
C ASN A 178 -11.85 23.42 -6.41
N LYS A 179 -13.08 23.90 -6.20
CA LYS A 179 -14.31 23.23 -6.65
C LYS A 179 -14.51 23.31 -8.16
N GLU A 180 -14.04 24.38 -8.80
CA GLU A 180 -14.27 24.62 -10.23
C GLU A 180 -13.48 23.63 -11.10
N ASP A 181 -12.17 23.52 -10.84
CA ASP A 181 -11.29 22.56 -11.52
C ASP A 181 -11.77 21.13 -11.33
N ALA A 182 -12.19 20.79 -10.11
CA ALA A 182 -12.70 19.47 -9.79
C ALA A 182 -13.96 19.12 -10.59
N GLU A 183 -14.89 20.06 -10.77
CA GLU A 183 -16.08 19.85 -11.60
C GLU A 183 -15.74 19.75 -13.09
N ARG A 184 -14.75 20.50 -13.60
CA ARG A 184 -14.25 20.35 -14.98
C ARG A 184 -13.66 18.96 -15.22
N VAL A 185 -12.78 18.49 -14.33
CA VAL A 185 -12.20 17.14 -14.39
C VAL A 185 -13.28 16.07 -14.37
N LYS A 186 -14.25 16.19 -13.45
CA LYS A 186 -15.39 15.27 -13.38
C LYS A 186 -16.19 15.22 -14.68
N ARG A 187 -16.35 16.34 -15.40
CA ARG A 187 -17.03 16.37 -16.71
C ARG A 187 -16.19 15.72 -17.81
N VAL A 188 -14.89 16.03 -17.89
CA VAL A 188 -13.96 15.38 -18.84
C VAL A 188 -14.02 13.86 -18.70
N LEU A 189 -13.90 13.37 -17.46
CA LEU A 189 -13.91 11.93 -17.15
C LEU A 189 -15.31 11.31 -17.21
N LYS A 190 -16.36 12.14 -17.31
CA LYS A 190 -17.76 11.76 -17.07
C LYS A 190 -17.92 10.84 -15.85
N TRP A 191 -17.29 11.23 -14.74
CA TRP A 191 -17.08 10.35 -13.58
C TRP A 191 -18.36 9.68 -13.08
N ASN A 192 -19.50 10.39 -13.07
CA ASN A 192 -20.79 9.82 -12.67
C ASN A 192 -21.19 8.58 -13.49
N LYS A 193 -20.84 8.51 -14.77
CA LYS A 193 -21.08 7.34 -15.64
C LYS A 193 -20.15 6.19 -15.32
N VAL A 194 -18.90 6.47 -14.98
CA VAL A 194 -17.95 5.47 -14.49
C VAL A 194 -18.46 4.84 -13.19
N LEU A 195 -19.00 5.66 -12.28
CA LEU A 195 -19.57 5.20 -11.01
C LEU A 195 -20.85 4.34 -11.16
N GLU A 196 -21.52 4.36 -12.32
CA GLU A 196 -22.64 3.44 -12.61
C GLU A 196 -22.15 2.02 -12.96
N ILE A 197 -20.85 1.86 -13.22
CA ILE A 197 -20.23 0.61 -13.69
C ILE A 197 -19.36 -0.02 -12.59
N LEU A 198 -18.66 0.81 -11.81
CA LEU A 198 -17.73 0.38 -10.78
C LEU A 198 -18.43 -0.45 -9.69
N GLU A 199 -17.79 -1.55 -9.32
CA GLU A 199 -18.28 -2.46 -8.29
C GLU A 199 -17.62 -2.18 -6.93
N LEU A 200 -18.38 -2.32 -5.84
CA LEU A 200 -17.91 -2.04 -4.48
C LEU A 200 -16.68 -2.86 -4.11
N ASP A 201 -16.69 -4.17 -4.38
CA ASP A 201 -15.58 -5.06 -4.02
C ASP A 201 -14.30 -4.72 -4.78
N VAL A 202 -14.41 -4.19 -6.00
CA VAL A 202 -13.28 -3.70 -6.79
C VAL A 202 -12.70 -2.43 -6.17
N CYS A 203 -13.54 -1.46 -5.83
CA CYS A 203 -13.07 -0.22 -5.20
C CYS A 203 -12.47 -0.48 -3.81
N LYS A 204 -13.01 -1.43 -3.04
CA LYS A 204 -12.41 -1.88 -1.77
C LYS A 204 -11.05 -2.54 -1.96
N ALA A 205 -10.93 -3.44 -2.94
CA ALA A 205 -9.66 -4.10 -3.25
C ALA A 205 -8.58 -3.11 -3.68
N LEU A 206 -8.92 -2.24 -4.64
CA LEU A 206 -8.03 -1.17 -5.11
C LEU A 206 -7.62 -0.26 -3.95
N GLY A 207 -8.60 0.22 -3.18
CA GLY A 207 -8.36 1.11 -2.07
C GLY A 207 -7.47 0.51 -0.99
N PHE A 208 -7.74 -0.73 -0.58
CA PHE A 208 -6.91 -1.42 0.41
C PHE A 208 -5.47 -1.59 -0.08
N LEU A 209 -5.26 -2.08 -1.30
CA LEU A 209 -3.92 -2.35 -1.82
C LEU A 209 -3.10 -1.07 -2.04
N TRP A 210 -3.72 0.00 -2.53
CA TRP A 210 -3.03 1.30 -2.66
C TRP A 210 -2.72 1.95 -1.32
N CYS A 211 -3.52 1.70 -0.29
CA CYS A 211 -3.16 2.13 1.05
C CYS A 211 -1.93 1.38 1.58
N VAL A 212 -1.84 0.07 1.29
CA VAL A 212 -0.64 -0.73 1.60
C VAL A 212 0.58 -0.22 0.83
N ASP A 213 0.42 0.08 -0.46
CA ASP A 213 1.49 0.67 -1.28
C ASP A 213 1.98 2.02 -0.72
N PHE A 214 1.06 2.86 -0.25
CA PHE A 214 1.41 4.09 0.45
C PHE A 214 2.22 3.80 1.73
N LEU A 215 1.83 2.80 2.54
CA LEU A 215 2.57 2.43 3.74
C LEU A 215 3.99 1.94 3.43
N ILE A 216 4.16 1.14 2.37
CA ILE A 216 5.47 0.69 1.86
C ILE A 216 6.32 1.90 1.46
N SER A 217 5.76 2.80 0.65
CA SER A 217 6.45 3.99 0.15
C SER A 217 6.81 4.98 1.26
N SER A 218 5.88 5.26 2.18
CA SER A 218 6.07 6.19 3.29
C SER A 218 7.01 5.64 4.37
N GLY A 219 6.99 4.33 4.59
CA GLY A 219 7.97 3.60 5.39
C GLY A 219 9.35 3.51 4.75
N LYS A 220 9.50 3.98 3.50
CA LYS A 220 10.74 3.95 2.71
C LYS A 220 11.32 2.54 2.56
N ILE A 221 10.44 1.54 2.43
CA ILE A 221 10.83 0.14 2.28
C ILE A 221 11.57 -0.05 0.95
N ARG A 222 12.84 -0.44 1.00
CA ARG A 222 13.72 -0.50 -0.18
C ARG A 222 13.93 -1.93 -0.68
N TYR A 223 14.03 -2.89 0.23
CA TYR A 223 14.45 -4.24 -0.11
C TYR A 223 13.26 -5.07 -0.59
N PRO A 224 13.37 -5.80 -1.72
CA PRO A 224 12.29 -6.63 -2.26
C PRO A 224 11.71 -7.62 -1.25
N GLU A 225 12.55 -8.22 -0.42
CA GLU A 225 12.21 -9.21 0.60
C GLU A 225 11.22 -8.63 1.61
N SER A 226 11.51 -7.42 2.11
CA SER A 226 10.66 -6.66 3.01
C SER A 226 9.32 -6.30 2.36
N ARG A 227 9.33 -5.95 1.06
CA ARG A 227 8.11 -5.62 0.30
C ARG A 227 7.21 -6.85 0.13
N ILE A 228 7.80 -8.00 -0.22
CA ILE A 228 7.08 -9.27 -0.39
C ILE A 228 6.37 -9.64 0.90
N LEU A 229 7.05 -9.53 2.06
CA LEU A 229 6.44 -9.80 3.37
C LEU A 229 5.14 -9.01 3.58
N ILE A 230 5.17 -7.69 3.33
CA ILE A 230 4.01 -6.81 3.48
C ILE A 230 2.92 -7.18 2.46
N GLN A 231 3.30 -7.34 1.19
CA GLN A 231 2.37 -7.63 0.10
C GLN A 231 1.66 -8.96 0.30
N GLU A 232 2.36 -10.03 0.68
CA GLU A 232 1.75 -11.32 0.97
C GLU A 232 0.72 -11.24 2.08
N LYS A 233 1.04 -10.51 3.15
CA LYS A 233 0.16 -10.32 4.29
C LYS A 233 -1.09 -9.54 3.90
N ALA A 234 -0.93 -8.48 3.12
CA ALA A 234 -2.04 -7.71 2.55
C ALA A 234 -2.94 -8.58 1.65
N TRP A 235 -2.35 -9.36 0.74
CA TRP A 235 -3.11 -10.24 -0.14
C TRP A 235 -3.89 -11.31 0.62
N LYS A 236 -3.27 -11.99 1.60
CA LYS A 236 -3.94 -12.99 2.45
C LYS A 236 -5.14 -12.39 3.20
N LEU A 237 -5.00 -11.15 3.71
CA LEU A 237 -6.10 -10.44 4.35
C LEU A 237 -7.24 -10.13 3.38
N LEU A 238 -6.90 -9.70 2.17
CA LEU A 238 -7.88 -9.39 1.13
C LEU A 238 -8.63 -10.64 0.66
N GLU A 239 -7.94 -11.77 0.48
CA GLU A 239 -8.54 -13.06 0.16
C GLU A 239 -9.57 -13.48 1.20
N LYS A 240 -9.20 -13.42 2.49
CA LYS A 240 -10.10 -13.75 3.60
C LYS A 240 -11.34 -12.85 3.62
N LYS A 241 -11.17 -11.57 3.31
CA LYS A 241 -12.26 -10.59 3.31
C LYS A 241 -13.22 -10.76 2.14
N ILE A 242 -12.70 -10.85 0.92
CA ILE A 242 -13.48 -10.94 -0.31
C ILE A 242 -13.96 -12.38 -0.57
N ARG A 243 -13.39 -13.37 0.13
CA ARG A 243 -13.66 -14.81 -0.02
C ARG A 243 -13.42 -15.28 -1.47
N LYS A 244 -12.34 -14.78 -2.06
CA LYS A 244 -11.84 -15.10 -3.40
C LYS A 244 -10.33 -15.25 -3.32
N SER A 245 -9.76 -16.08 -4.16
CA SER A 245 -8.31 -16.18 -4.31
C SER A 245 -7.71 -14.88 -4.88
N ILE A 246 -6.40 -14.66 -4.69
CA ILE A 246 -5.66 -13.53 -5.27
C ILE A 246 -5.91 -13.43 -6.77
N GLN A 247 -5.86 -14.56 -7.49
CA GLN A 247 -6.08 -14.59 -8.94
C GLN A 247 -7.49 -14.16 -9.32
N GLU A 248 -8.50 -14.58 -8.57
CA GLU A 248 -9.89 -14.17 -8.79
C GLU A 248 -10.09 -12.69 -8.49
N ILE A 249 -9.47 -12.15 -7.43
CA ILE A 249 -9.51 -10.72 -7.12
C ILE A 249 -8.87 -9.91 -8.24
N ARG A 250 -7.68 -10.31 -8.72
CA ARG A 250 -7.01 -9.65 -9.86
C ARG A 250 -7.88 -9.66 -11.11
N LYS A 251 -8.46 -10.81 -11.47
CA LYS A 251 -9.37 -10.93 -12.62
C LYS A 251 -10.63 -10.09 -12.44
N MET A 252 -11.18 -10.01 -11.22
CA MET A 252 -12.35 -9.20 -10.91
C MET A 252 -12.05 -7.71 -11.13
N VAL A 253 -10.91 -7.23 -10.66
CA VAL A 253 -10.47 -5.83 -10.89
C VAL A 253 -10.32 -5.57 -12.38
N ILE A 254 -9.51 -6.36 -13.08
CA ILE A 254 -9.25 -6.20 -14.53
C ILE A 254 -10.57 -6.19 -15.31
N LYS A 255 -11.43 -7.19 -15.12
CA LYS A 255 -12.71 -7.30 -15.83
C LYS A 255 -13.63 -6.11 -15.57
N ASN A 256 -13.63 -5.55 -14.36
CA ASN A 256 -14.45 -4.39 -14.06
C ASN A 256 -13.90 -3.12 -14.73
N VAL A 257 -12.57 -2.98 -14.82
CA VAL A 257 -11.90 -1.89 -15.54
C VAL A 257 -12.11 -2.00 -17.06
N ASP A 258 -11.98 -3.21 -17.62
CA ASP A 258 -12.33 -3.50 -19.03
C ASP A 258 -13.76 -3.09 -19.34
N LYS A 259 -14.70 -3.43 -18.46
CA LYS A 259 -16.10 -3.05 -18.59
C LYS A 259 -16.32 -1.54 -18.52
N VAL A 260 -15.51 -0.81 -17.75
CA VAL A 260 -15.52 0.66 -17.79
C VAL A 260 -15.03 1.15 -19.15
N GLU A 261 -13.88 0.67 -19.61
CA GLU A 261 -13.30 1.01 -20.91
C GLU A 261 -14.31 0.79 -22.05
N GLU A 262 -14.83 -0.43 -22.19
CA GLU A 262 -15.81 -0.82 -23.21
C GLU A 262 -17.07 0.06 -23.18
N LYS A 263 -17.69 0.24 -22.00
CA LYS A 263 -18.92 1.04 -21.90
C LYS A 263 -18.69 2.52 -22.15
N THR A 264 -17.52 3.06 -21.77
CA THR A 264 -17.20 4.45 -22.10
C THR A 264 -16.94 4.63 -23.60
N LEU A 265 -16.33 3.66 -24.26
CA LEU A 265 -16.18 3.59 -25.72
C LEU A 265 -17.54 3.57 -26.43
N GLU A 266 -18.43 2.65 -26.05
CA GLU A 266 -19.79 2.52 -26.61
C GLU A 266 -20.60 3.81 -26.48
N GLN A 267 -20.44 4.52 -25.36
CA GLN A 267 -21.11 5.80 -25.10
C GLN A 267 -20.43 6.99 -25.79
N GLY A 268 -19.46 6.75 -26.68
CA GLY A 268 -18.76 7.76 -27.48
C GLY A 268 -17.79 8.61 -26.67
N PHE A 269 -17.24 8.06 -25.59
CA PHE A 269 -16.31 8.76 -24.72
C PHE A 269 -15.21 7.86 -24.13
N ALA A 270 -14.61 6.96 -24.92
CA ALA A 270 -13.29 6.42 -24.57
C ALA A 270 -12.27 7.57 -24.55
N ILE A 271 -12.19 8.24 -23.40
CA ILE A 271 -11.50 9.51 -23.21
C ILE A 271 -10.22 9.29 -22.44
N ALA A 272 -10.17 8.27 -21.57
CA ALA A 272 -9.07 8.00 -20.68
C ALA A 272 -8.64 6.54 -20.78
N SER A 273 -7.35 6.26 -20.56
CA SER A 273 -6.94 4.88 -20.29
C SER A 273 -7.35 4.53 -18.86
N TRP A 274 -8.48 3.83 -18.69
CA TRP A 274 -8.96 3.49 -17.35
C TRP A 274 -8.04 2.51 -16.64
N HIS A 275 -7.27 1.72 -17.40
CA HIS A 275 -6.19 0.88 -16.90
C HIS A 275 -5.02 1.64 -16.28
N GLU A 276 -4.89 2.95 -16.53
CA GLU A 276 -3.89 3.81 -15.90
C GLU A 276 -4.44 4.57 -14.68
N ILE A 277 -5.77 4.62 -14.53
CA ILE A 277 -6.47 5.34 -13.45
C ILE A 277 -6.96 4.39 -12.35
N LEU A 278 -7.55 3.26 -12.74
CA LEU A 278 -8.19 2.26 -11.88
C LEU A 278 -7.36 0.99 -11.84
N ARG A 279 -6.11 1.09 -11.42
CA ARG A 279 -5.11 0.02 -11.54
C ARG A 279 -4.71 -0.56 -10.20
N LEU A 280 -4.23 -1.78 -10.17
CA LEU A 280 -3.54 -2.32 -9.00
C LEU A 280 -2.18 -1.60 -8.81
N PRO A 281 -1.69 -1.45 -7.58
CA PRO A 281 -0.30 -1.03 -7.36
C PRO A 281 0.66 -2.08 -7.94
N TRP A 282 1.85 -1.62 -8.34
CA TRP A 282 2.88 -2.43 -9.00
C TRP A 282 3.56 -3.43 -8.03
#